data_AF-A0A7K4DDB5-F1
#
_entry.id   AF-A0A7K4DDB5-F1
#
_cell.length_a   1.000
_cell.length_b   1.000
_cell.length_c   1.000
_cell.angle_alpha   90.00
_cell.angle_beta   90.00
_cell.angle_gamma   90.00
#
_symmetry.space_group_name_H-M   'P 1'
#
loop_
_entity.id
_entity.type
_entity.pdbx_description
1 polymer ?
#
loop_
_entity_poly.entity_id
_entity_poly.type
_entity_poly.pdbx_seq_one_letter_code
_entity_poly.pdbx_strand_id
1 'polypeptide(L)'
;LAMPFILLGVYIRYGREKEFTVPRYLSFTPNTDLKPWQVNLLFKGDALEFDDNGFYATVLDLHRQGKIVVTEKPDGGVTVRIVSGKSQDGYEQRVLNFLSNIADDGVVDTAELASFAKTARRSPGYQHRIQQYQQSLAALTRSVDTTLSRQYIEDGRETILPLIFFGAIPCGLSILTFIFAPGAADLLIPAGILSFIVAVQVGIAALFPSTLFGIWKDDHYKEKLEWDAFAYFLSDLALIRQYSPADLSMWGEWLVYGTALGLGDRVEAAMKNLNISLPDVGVPLYSNMPVIFAPIILYSPPSSGGGGGLGGGGGGSFGGGGGFGGGGVGGR
;
A
#
# COMPACT_ATOMS: atom_id res chain seq x y z
N LEU A 1 -3.68 -35.42 0.94
CA LEU A 1 -4.64 -35.50 2.07
C LEU A 1 -4.08 -35.00 3.41
N ALA A 2 -2.78 -35.17 3.72
CA ALA A 2 -2.20 -34.67 4.98
C ALA A 2 -1.91 -33.15 5.01
N MET A 3 -1.87 -32.48 3.85
CA MET A 3 -1.49 -31.06 3.74
C MET A 3 -2.33 -30.08 4.57
N PRO A 4 -3.66 -30.21 4.69
CA PRO A 4 -4.44 -29.34 5.57
C PRO A 4 -4.00 -29.43 7.04
N PHE A 5 -3.61 -30.61 7.51
CA PHE A 5 -3.10 -30.80 8.88
C PHE A 5 -1.70 -30.23 9.07
N ILE A 6 -0.86 -30.29 8.03
CA ILE A 6 0.47 -29.67 8.04
C ILE A 6 0.33 -28.14 8.11
N LEU A 7 -0.55 -27.55 7.30
CA LEU A 7 -0.86 -26.11 7.35
C LEU A 7 -1.43 -25.69 8.70
N LEU A 8 -2.32 -26.50 9.28
CA LEU A 8 -2.85 -26.26 10.63
C LEU A 8 -1.73 -26.33 11.70
N GLY A 9 -0.79 -27.27 11.58
CA GLY A 9 0.36 -27.37 12.47
C GLY A 9 1.28 -26.16 12.36
N VAL A 10 1.54 -25.67 11.15
CA VAL A 10 2.30 -24.43 10.92
C VAL A 10 1.57 -23.24 11.53
N TYR A 11 0.26 -23.12 11.35
CA TYR A 11 -0.55 -22.06 11.97
C TYR A 11 -0.50 -22.09 13.51
N ILE A 12 -0.63 -23.26 14.13
CA ILE A 12 -0.58 -23.36 15.61
C ILE A 12 0.82 -23.01 16.14
N ARG A 13 1.87 -23.37 15.40
CA ARG A 13 3.27 -23.18 15.81
C ARG A 13 3.80 -21.77 15.55
N TYR A 14 3.39 -21.17 14.43
CA TYR A 14 3.96 -19.92 13.88
C TYR A 14 2.91 -18.83 13.59
N GLY A 15 1.61 -19.12 13.68
CA GLY A 15 0.55 -18.12 13.50
C GLY A 15 -0.17 -17.71 14.79
N ARG A 16 0.20 -18.28 15.95
CA ARG A 16 -0.34 -17.85 17.25
C ARG A 16 0.43 -16.67 17.80
N GLU A 17 -0.15 -15.49 17.67
CA GLU A 17 0.34 -14.27 18.29
C GLU A 17 0.07 -14.27 19.82
N LYS A 18 0.87 -13.51 20.59
CA LYS A 18 0.66 -13.34 22.04
C LYS A 18 -0.58 -12.50 22.28
N GLU A 19 -1.37 -12.87 23.28
CA GLU A 19 -2.55 -12.08 23.68
C GLU A 19 -2.12 -10.82 24.43
N PHE A 20 -2.47 -9.64 23.89
CA PHE A 20 -2.34 -8.36 24.59
C PHE A 20 -3.72 -7.76 24.83
N THR A 21 -3.87 -7.04 25.95
CA THR A 21 -5.08 -6.29 26.27
C THR A 21 -4.90 -4.85 25.81
N VAL A 22 -5.45 -4.52 24.63
CA VAL A 22 -5.46 -3.16 24.06
C VAL A 22 -6.91 -2.67 24.01
N PRO A 23 -7.19 -1.39 24.36
CA PRO A 23 -8.52 -0.82 24.23
C PRO A 23 -9.00 -0.86 22.77
N ARG A 24 -10.32 -1.05 22.57
CA ARG A 24 -10.90 -1.15 21.22
C ARG A 24 -10.77 0.13 20.38
N TYR A 25 -10.70 1.28 21.06
CA TYR A 25 -10.58 2.59 20.43
C TYR A 25 -9.49 3.38 21.13
N LEU A 26 -8.62 4.00 20.33
CA LEU A 26 -7.50 4.78 20.82
C LEU A 26 -7.53 6.11 20.05
N SER A 27 -7.66 7.23 20.77
CA SER A 27 -7.85 8.56 20.15
C SER A 27 -6.56 9.35 19.97
N PHE A 28 -5.49 8.93 20.64
CA PHE A 28 -4.15 9.49 20.46
C PHE A 28 -3.36 8.67 19.44
N THR A 29 -2.30 9.22 18.90
CA THR A 29 -1.37 8.49 18.04
C THR A 29 -0.47 7.59 18.90
N PRO A 30 -0.43 6.26 18.66
CA PRO A 30 0.30 5.33 19.52
C PRO A 30 1.80 5.61 19.62
N ASN A 31 2.45 5.80 18.47
CA ASN A 31 3.89 6.04 18.38
C ASN A 31 4.18 7.15 17.36
N THR A 32 4.51 8.33 17.86
CA THR A 32 4.83 9.51 17.04
C THR A 32 6.24 9.48 16.45
N ASP A 33 7.11 8.58 16.92
CA ASP A 33 8.46 8.44 16.37
C ASP A 33 8.45 7.76 15.00
N LEU A 34 7.41 6.97 14.72
CA LEU A 34 7.21 6.35 13.42
C LEU A 34 6.76 7.39 12.39
N LYS A 35 7.47 7.38 11.27
CA LYS A 35 7.14 8.20 10.11
C LYS A 35 5.88 7.66 9.41
N PRO A 36 5.07 8.52 8.78
CA PRO A 36 3.81 8.08 8.16
C PRO A 36 3.99 7.01 7.08
N TRP A 37 5.09 7.05 6.32
CA TRP A 37 5.41 5.99 5.35
C TRP A 37 5.71 4.64 6.01
N GLN A 38 6.32 4.65 7.20
CA GLN A 38 6.58 3.43 7.98
C GLN A 38 5.28 2.85 8.51
N VAL A 39 4.37 3.72 9.00
CA VAL A 39 3.04 3.31 9.45
C VAL A 39 2.24 2.67 8.32
N ASN A 40 2.27 3.25 7.12
CA ASN A 40 1.63 2.66 5.93
C ASN A 40 2.19 1.27 5.62
N LEU A 41 3.52 1.15 5.56
CA LEU A 41 4.22 -0.11 5.26
C LEU A 41 3.91 -1.22 6.27
N LEU A 42 3.83 -0.88 7.55
CA LEU A 42 3.71 -1.85 8.64
C LEU A 42 2.27 -2.21 8.98
N PHE A 43 1.33 -1.25 8.91
CA PHE A 43 0.02 -1.39 9.56
C PHE A 43 -1.20 -1.26 8.65
N LYS A 44 -1.09 -0.75 7.41
CA LYS A 44 -2.28 -0.57 6.54
C LYS A 44 -2.79 -1.89 5.94
N GLY A 45 -1.91 -2.82 5.59
CA GLY A 45 -2.24 -4.04 4.83
C GLY A 45 -1.44 -5.25 5.26
N ASP A 46 -1.09 -6.13 4.31
CA ASP A 46 -0.04 -7.14 4.54
C ASP A 46 1.28 -6.38 4.75
N ALA A 47 2.10 -6.74 5.73
CA ALA A 47 3.15 -5.86 6.28
C ALA A 47 4.40 -5.66 5.39
N LEU A 48 4.22 -5.82 4.10
CA LEU A 48 5.20 -5.71 3.03
C LEU A 48 4.60 -4.96 1.82
N GLU A 49 3.31 -4.61 1.86
CA GLU A 49 2.61 -3.86 0.82
C GLU A 49 2.63 -2.37 1.17
N PHE A 50 3.43 -1.61 0.43
CA PHE A 50 3.39 -0.16 0.45
C PHE A 50 2.52 0.34 -0.68
N ASP A 51 1.71 1.37 -0.42
CA ASP A 51 0.83 1.94 -1.43
C ASP A 51 0.90 3.47 -1.51
N ASP A 52 0.15 4.03 -2.48
CA ASP A 52 0.14 5.46 -2.79
C ASP A 52 -0.21 6.31 -1.55
N ASN A 53 -0.94 5.75 -0.58
CA ASN A 53 -1.31 6.50 0.61
C ASN A 53 -0.13 6.71 1.56
N GLY A 54 0.87 5.83 1.57
CA GLY A 54 2.12 6.07 2.29
C GLY A 54 2.88 7.26 1.72
N PHE A 55 2.87 7.42 0.40
CA PHE A 55 3.41 8.59 -0.28
C PHE A 55 2.60 9.85 0.06
N TYR A 56 1.27 9.82 -0.06
CA TYR A 56 0.41 10.96 0.25
C TYR A 56 0.51 11.39 1.72
N ALA A 57 0.57 10.44 2.64
CA ALA A 57 0.79 10.72 4.07
C ALA A 57 2.13 11.42 4.32
N THR A 58 3.17 11.02 3.58
CA THR A 58 4.49 11.67 3.67
C THR A 58 4.46 13.09 3.14
N VAL A 59 3.75 13.35 2.04
CA VAL A 59 3.57 14.71 1.51
C VAL A 59 2.81 15.57 2.53
N LEU A 60 1.73 15.05 3.12
CA LEU A 60 0.98 15.74 4.17
C LEU A 60 1.85 16.05 5.41
N ASP A 61 2.72 15.12 5.80
CA ASP A 61 3.62 15.32 6.94
C ASP A 61 4.73 16.33 6.64
N LEU A 62 5.31 16.30 5.43
CA LEU A 62 6.26 17.31 4.99
C LEU A 62 5.63 18.72 5.00
N HIS A 63 4.33 18.81 4.70
CA HIS A 63 3.58 20.05 4.80
C HIS A 63 3.45 20.51 6.26
N ARG A 64 3.01 19.61 7.14
CA ARG A 64 2.88 19.86 8.58
C ARG A 64 4.21 20.28 9.22
N GLN A 65 5.33 19.71 8.78
CA GLN A 65 6.69 20.07 9.21
C GLN A 65 7.18 21.41 8.59
N GLY A 66 6.42 22.05 7.71
CA GLY A 66 6.79 23.31 7.05
C GLY A 66 7.88 23.19 5.98
N LYS A 67 8.22 21.98 5.55
CA LYS A 67 9.23 21.73 4.49
C LYS A 67 8.66 21.99 3.09
N ILE A 68 7.36 21.76 2.92
CA ILE A 68 6.61 22.10 1.71
C ILE A 68 5.35 22.89 2.09
N VAL A 69 4.85 23.71 1.18
CA VAL A 69 3.59 24.44 1.36
C VAL A 69 2.67 24.10 0.19
N VAL A 70 1.52 23.52 0.50
CA VAL A 70 0.53 23.09 -0.48
C VAL A 70 -0.59 24.11 -0.45
N THR A 71 -0.75 24.84 -1.53
CA THR A 71 -1.76 25.89 -1.66
C THR A 71 -2.81 25.48 -2.68
N GLU A 72 -4.08 25.68 -2.34
CA GLU A 72 -5.18 25.51 -3.29
C GLU A 72 -5.43 26.81 -4.03
N LYS A 73 -5.52 26.73 -5.36
CA LYS A 73 -5.91 27.85 -6.20
C LYS A 73 -7.44 27.98 -6.20
N PRO A 74 -7.95 29.22 -6.33
CA PRO A 74 -9.39 29.48 -6.49
C PRO A 74 -10.02 28.71 -7.67
N ASP A 75 -9.22 28.42 -8.70
CA ASP A 75 -9.66 27.74 -9.93
C ASP A 75 -9.65 26.20 -9.83
N GLY A 76 -9.43 25.64 -8.63
CA GLY A 76 -9.42 24.18 -8.40
C GLY A 76 -8.10 23.46 -8.74
N GLY A 77 -7.04 24.22 -9.01
CA GLY A 77 -5.68 23.68 -9.15
C GLY A 77 -4.90 23.70 -7.83
N VAL A 78 -3.88 22.87 -7.69
CA VAL A 78 -3.05 22.81 -6.47
C VAL A 78 -1.61 23.16 -6.81
N THR A 79 -0.95 23.92 -5.93
CA THR A 79 0.48 24.23 -6.04
C THR A 79 1.24 23.74 -4.81
N VAL A 80 2.36 23.05 -5.03
CA VAL A 80 3.27 22.61 -3.96
C VAL A 80 4.56 23.39 -4.07
N ARG A 81 4.79 24.31 -3.14
CA ARG A 81 6.04 25.08 -3.05
C ARG A 81 7.00 24.41 -2.09
N ILE A 82 8.23 24.19 -2.52
CA ILE A 82 9.28 23.58 -1.69
C ILE A 82 9.97 24.69 -0.88
N VAL A 83 9.95 24.58 0.44
CA VAL A 83 10.60 25.54 1.35
C VAL A 83 11.96 25.03 1.79
N SER A 84 12.07 23.73 2.07
CA SER A 84 13.33 23.07 2.43
C SER A 84 13.48 21.75 1.67
N GLY A 85 14.56 21.63 0.91
CA GLY A 85 14.88 20.43 0.11
C GLY A 85 15.66 19.35 0.86
N LYS A 86 15.82 19.45 2.19
CA LYS A 86 16.60 18.48 2.99
C LYS A 86 15.75 17.83 4.07
N SER A 87 15.85 16.51 4.16
CA SER A 87 15.35 15.72 5.29
C SER A 87 16.43 14.79 5.85
N GLN A 88 16.30 14.42 7.12
CA GLN A 88 17.14 13.43 7.79
C GLN A 88 16.73 12.00 7.43
N ASP A 89 15.47 11.79 7.04
CA ASP A 89 14.95 10.49 6.63
C ASP A 89 15.21 10.22 5.13
N GLY A 90 15.68 9.01 4.82
CA GLY A 90 16.05 8.63 3.47
C GLY A 90 14.86 8.55 2.51
N TYR A 91 13.68 8.17 3.00
CA TYR A 91 12.46 8.13 2.19
C TYR A 91 11.93 9.55 1.96
N GLU A 92 11.80 10.37 3.01
CA GLU A 92 11.42 11.78 2.88
C GLU A 92 12.34 12.55 1.90
N GLN A 93 13.66 12.28 1.93
CA GLN A 93 14.59 12.90 0.98
C GLN A 93 14.31 12.46 -0.47
N ARG A 94 13.98 11.19 -0.71
CA ARG A 94 13.59 10.73 -2.06
C ARG A 94 12.31 11.41 -2.54
N VAL A 95 11.34 11.62 -1.65
CA VAL A 95 10.10 12.38 -1.95
C VAL A 95 10.42 13.83 -2.28
N LEU A 96 11.26 14.51 -1.49
CA LEU A 96 11.68 15.89 -1.77
C LEU A 96 12.44 16.01 -3.09
N ASN A 97 13.32 15.07 -3.41
CA ASN A 97 14.03 15.03 -4.69
C ASN A 97 13.06 14.84 -5.86
N PHE A 98 12.05 13.97 -5.71
CA PHE A 98 11.01 13.81 -6.72
C PHE A 98 10.21 15.10 -6.93
N LEU A 99 9.74 15.73 -5.84
CA LEU A 99 9.04 17.02 -5.91
C LEU A 99 9.91 18.09 -6.58
N SER A 100 11.20 18.14 -6.25
CA SER A 100 12.15 19.08 -6.87
C SER A 100 12.39 18.81 -8.35
N ASN A 101 12.29 17.55 -8.81
CA ASN A 101 12.49 17.19 -10.21
C ASN A 101 11.28 17.53 -11.08
N ILE A 102 10.07 17.49 -10.49
CA ILE A 102 8.82 17.83 -11.19
C ILE A 102 8.47 19.32 -11.07
N ALA A 103 9.04 20.03 -10.09
CA ALA A 103 8.84 21.45 -9.89
C ALA A 103 9.47 22.28 -11.02
N ASP A 104 8.81 23.36 -11.41
CA ASP A 104 9.41 24.46 -12.16
C ASP A 104 9.62 25.63 -11.20
N ASP A 105 10.84 26.17 -11.14
CA ASP A 105 11.26 27.21 -10.19
C ASP A 105 10.88 26.94 -8.70
N GLY A 106 10.94 25.67 -8.28
CA GLY A 106 10.65 25.25 -6.90
C GLY A 106 9.15 25.17 -6.55
N VAL A 107 8.27 25.31 -7.53
CA VAL A 107 6.82 25.13 -7.40
C VAL A 107 6.32 24.02 -8.33
N VAL A 108 5.60 23.06 -7.77
CA VAL A 108 4.88 22.03 -8.53
C VAL A 108 3.47 22.54 -8.77
N ASP A 109 3.11 22.83 -10.01
CA ASP A 109 1.76 23.29 -10.38
C ASP A 109 1.00 22.19 -11.12
N THR A 110 -0.18 21.84 -10.61
CA THR A 110 -1.02 20.79 -11.20
C THR A 110 -1.45 21.15 -12.63
N ALA A 111 -1.74 22.42 -12.91
CA ALA A 111 -2.16 22.87 -14.24
C ALA A 111 -1.00 22.79 -15.24
N GLU A 112 0.20 23.13 -14.79
CA GLU A 112 1.41 23.04 -15.60
C GLU A 112 1.76 21.59 -15.90
N LEU A 113 1.71 20.70 -14.90
CA LEU A 113 1.87 19.25 -15.07
C LEU A 113 0.85 18.67 -16.06
N ALA A 114 -0.40 19.11 -16.01
CA ALA A 114 -1.43 18.71 -16.97
C ALA A 114 -1.10 19.18 -18.40
N SER A 115 -0.64 20.43 -18.54
CA SER A 115 -0.22 20.98 -19.84
C SER A 115 1.01 20.25 -20.41
N PHE A 116 1.97 19.92 -19.53
CA PHE A 116 3.17 19.17 -19.84
C PHE A 116 2.83 17.76 -20.31
N ALA A 117 1.95 17.05 -19.59
CA ALA A 117 1.48 15.72 -19.97
C ALA A 117 0.75 15.72 -21.33
N LYS A 118 -0.06 16.74 -21.61
CA LYS A 118 -0.73 16.91 -22.91
C LYS A 118 0.26 17.15 -24.05
N THR A 119 1.33 17.92 -23.78
CA THR A 119 2.40 18.21 -24.74
C THR A 119 3.26 16.98 -24.98
N ALA A 120 3.57 16.21 -23.94
CA ALA A 120 4.31 14.95 -24.03
C ALA A 120 3.62 13.92 -24.95
N ARG A 121 2.27 13.90 -25.00
CA ARG A 121 1.54 13.03 -25.95
C ARG A 121 1.81 13.39 -27.42
N ARG A 122 2.20 14.62 -27.72
CA ARG A 122 2.37 15.15 -29.09
C ARG A 122 3.83 15.25 -29.52
N SER A 123 4.78 15.33 -28.59
CA SER A 123 6.18 15.62 -28.88
C SER A 123 7.14 14.59 -28.27
N PRO A 124 7.94 13.87 -29.07
CA PRO A 124 8.86 12.82 -28.60
C PRO A 124 9.85 13.28 -27.52
N GLY A 125 10.35 14.51 -27.61
CA GLY A 125 11.30 15.06 -26.64
C GLY A 125 10.74 15.19 -25.21
N TYR A 126 9.42 15.36 -25.06
CA TYR A 126 8.75 15.48 -23.77
C TYR A 126 8.30 14.11 -23.22
N GLN A 127 8.21 13.09 -24.08
CA GLN A 127 7.83 11.72 -23.69
C GLN A 127 8.82 11.11 -22.70
N HIS A 128 10.13 11.28 -22.96
CA HIS A 128 11.17 10.75 -22.08
C HIS A 128 11.10 11.37 -20.68
N ARG A 129 10.81 12.66 -20.58
CA ARG A 129 10.78 13.38 -19.31
C ARG A 129 9.56 13.00 -18.45
N ILE A 130 8.37 12.83 -19.06
CA ILE A 130 7.21 12.33 -18.29
C ILE A 130 7.35 10.84 -17.90
N GLN A 131 7.99 10.03 -18.75
CA GLN A 131 8.31 8.64 -18.39
C GLN A 131 9.29 8.57 -17.21
N GLN A 132 10.28 9.46 -17.13
CA GLN A 132 11.16 9.58 -15.96
C GLN A 132 10.39 9.96 -14.69
N TYR A 133 9.41 10.86 -14.80
CA TYR A 133 8.52 11.19 -13.66
C TYR A 133 7.68 9.99 -13.21
N GLN A 134 7.15 9.21 -14.16
CA GLN A 134 6.43 7.98 -13.83
C GLN A 134 7.33 6.94 -13.16
N GLN A 135 8.54 6.73 -13.68
CA GLN A 135 9.49 5.77 -13.12
C GLN A 135 9.95 6.17 -11.72
N SER A 136 10.20 7.46 -11.48
CA SER A 136 10.57 7.96 -10.15
C SER A 136 9.42 7.86 -9.16
N LEU A 137 8.19 8.19 -9.57
CA LEU A 137 7.00 7.98 -8.73
C LEU A 137 6.77 6.50 -8.42
N ALA A 138 6.88 5.62 -9.43
CA ALA A 138 6.76 4.18 -9.25
C ALA A 138 7.87 3.62 -8.36
N ALA A 139 9.08 4.19 -8.38
CA ALA A 139 10.13 3.82 -7.46
C ALA A 139 9.77 4.23 -6.01
N LEU A 140 9.15 5.38 -5.79
CA LEU A 140 8.73 5.81 -4.45
C LEU A 140 7.63 4.92 -3.83
N THR A 141 6.80 4.28 -4.66
CA THR A 141 5.73 3.41 -4.18
C THR A 141 6.10 1.92 -4.20
N ARG A 142 6.98 1.47 -5.10
CA ARG A 142 7.39 0.05 -5.18
C ARG A 142 8.70 -0.28 -4.46
N SER A 143 9.64 0.67 -4.35
CA SER A 143 10.96 0.44 -3.75
C SER A 143 11.08 1.03 -2.35
N VAL A 144 10.14 0.64 -1.49
CA VAL A 144 10.21 0.99 -0.08
C VAL A 144 11.11 -0.02 0.64
N ASP A 145 11.82 0.48 1.65
CA ASP A 145 12.79 -0.31 2.38
C ASP A 145 12.07 -1.36 3.25
N THR A 146 11.93 -2.56 2.70
CA THR A 146 11.30 -3.70 3.38
C THR A 146 12.18 -4.29 4.48
N THR A 147 13.41 -3.80 4.68
CA THR A 147 14.24 -4.22 5.82
C THR A 147 13.60 -3.84 7.15
N LEU A 148 12.88 -2.71 7.20
CA LEU A 148 12.10 -2.31 8.37
C LEU A 148 11.01 -3.34 8.68
N SER A 149 10.24 -3.76 7.68
CA SER A 149 9.22 -4.80 7.86
C SER A 149 9.80 -6.11 8.40
N ARG A 150 10.98 -6.52 7.92
CA ARG A 150 11.68 -7.74 8.43
C ARG A 150 12.17 -7.61 9.86
N GLN A 151 12.37 -6.39 10.37
CA GLN A 151 12.69 -6.17 11.79
C GLN A 151 11.45 -6.33 12.67
N TYR A 152 10.26 -6.05 12.15
CA TYR A 152 9.00 -6.12 12.89
C TYR A 152 8.32 -7.50 12.77
N ILE A 153 8.47 -8.19 11.64
CA ILE A 153 7.71 -9.42 11.32
C ILE A 153 8.61 -10.47 10.67
N GLU A 154 8.37 -11.74 11.02
CA GLU A 154 8.89 -12.89 10.29
C GLU A 154 7.89 -13.32 9.20
N ASP A 155 8.33 -13.31 7.93
CA ASP A 155 7.47 -13.67 6.80
C ASP A 155 7.13 -15.17 6.81
N GLY A 156 5.87 -15.49 7.07
CA GLY A 156 5.36 -16.86 7.06
C GLY A 156 5.44 -17.53 5.69
N ARG A 157 5.49 -16.75 4.59
CA ARG A 157 5.56 -17.29 3.22
C ARG A 157 6.88 -18.00 2.97
N GLU A 158 7.99 -17.56 3.58
CA GLU A 158 9.28 -18.27 3.46
C GLU A 158 9.21 -19.70 4.00
N THR A 159 8.31 -19.96 4.96
CA THR A 159 8.09 -21.31 5.51
C THR A 159 7.12 -22.13 4.66
N ILE A 160 6.14 -21.49 4.00
CA ILE A 160 5.10 -22.17 3.21
C ILE A 160 5.53 -22.43 1.77
N LEU A 161 6.23 -21.50 1.12
CA LEU A 161 6.60 -21.60 -0.28
C LEU A 161 7.38 -22.89 -0.60
N PRO A 162 8.34 -23.33 0.23
CA PRO A 162 9.03 -24.61 0.01
C PRO A 162 8.10 -25.83 0.07
N LEU A 163 6.94 -25.75 0.72
CA LEU A 163 5.98 -26.86 0.76
C LEU A 163 5.40 -27.17 -0.62
N ILE A 164 5.47 -26.23 -1.59
CA ILE A 164 4.98 -26.45 -2.95
C ILE A 164 5.74 -27.58 -3.64
N PHE A 165 7.01 -27.79 -3.27
CA PHE A 165 7.84 -28.86 -3.81
C PHE A 165 7.28 -30.25 -3.49
N PHE A 166 6.58 -30.43 -2.36
CA PHE A 166 5.90 -31.68 -2.04
C PHE A 166 4.74 -32.02 -2.99
N GLY A 167 4.17 -31.02 -3.67
CA GLY A 167 3.16 -31.23 -4.73
C GLY A 167 3.76 -31.23 -6.14
N ALA A 168 4.65 -30.30 -6.43
CA ALA A 168 5.20 -30.10 -7.76
C ALA A 168 6.14 -31.24 -8.20
N ILE A 169 7.00 -31.75 -7.31
CA ILE A 169 7.96 -32.82 -7.65
C ILE A 169 7.26 -34.13 -8.01
N PRO A 170 6.31 -34.65 -7.20
CA PRO A 170 5.58 -35.87 -7.55
C PRO A 170 4.69 -35.69 -8.78
N CYS A 171 4.14 -34.49 -9.00
CA CYS A 171 3.35 -34.18 -10.19
C CYS A 171 4.21 -34.27 -11.46
N GLY A 172 5.37 -33.61 -11.48
CA GLY A 172 6.32 -33.68 -12.59
C GLY A 172 6.83 -35.11 -12.82
N LEU A 173 7.12 -35.84 -11.75
CA LEU A 173 7.55 -37.25 -11.84
C LEU A 173 6.44 -38.14 -12.43
N SER A 174 5.19 -37.94 -12.02
CA SER A 174 4.06 -38.68 -12.57
C SER A 174 3.92 -38.46 -14.08
N ILE A 175 3.96 -37.20 -14.53
CA ILE A 175 3.90 -36.83 -15.96
C ILE A 175 5.07 -37.46 -16.73
N LEU A 176 6.29 -37.39 -16.19
CA LEU A 176 7.47 -37.98 -16.82
C LEU A 176 7.34 -39.50 -16.96
N THR A 177 6.95 -40.19 -15.89
CA THR A 177 6.77 -41.66 -15.91
C THR A 177 5.64 -42.11 -16.82
N PHE A 178 4.60 -41.30 -16.98
CA PHE A 178 3.49 -41.58 -17.90
C PHE A 178 3.97 -41.59 -19.37
N ILE A 179 4.92 -40.72 -19.73
CA ILE A 179 5.52 -40.69 -21.08
C ILE A 179 6.32 -41.97 -21.37
N PHE A 180 7.06 -42.49 -20.39
CA PHE A 180 7.92 -43.67 -20.57
C PHE A 180 7.20 -45.02 -20.35
N ALA A 181 6.13 -45.05 -19.56
CA ALA A 181 5.42 -46.28 -19.18
C ALA A 181 3.90 -46.06 -19.17
N PRO A 182 3.26 -45.95 -20.35
CA PRO A 182 1.82 -45.68 -20.46
C PRO A 182 0.93 -46.82 -19.90
N GLY A 183 1.47 -48.04 -19.75
CA GLY A 183 0.76 -49.16 -19.14
C GLY A 183 0.47 -49.00 -17.64
N ALA A 184 1.04 -48.00 -16.98
CA ALA A 184 0.79 -47.66 -15.59
C ALA A 184 -0.19 -46.48 -15.41
N ALA A 185 -0.90 -46.09 -16.47
CA ALA A 185 -1.81 -44.93 -16.49
C ALA A 185 -2.81 -44.91 -15.34
N ASP A 186 -3.39 -46.07 -14.99
CA ASP A 186 -4.39 -46.20 -13.92
C ASP A 186 -3.86 -45.78 -12.53
N LEU A 187 -2.55 -45.86 -12.31
CA LEU A 187 -1.90 -45.42 -11.08
C LEU A 187 -1.37 -43.99 -11.19
N LEU A 188 -0.80 -43.64 -12.35
CA LEU A 188 -0.12 -42.36 -12.56
C LEU A 188 -1.08 -41.19 -12.69
N ILE A 189 -2.22 -41.36 -13.35
CA ILE A 189 -3.21 -40.28 -13.54
C ILE A 189 -3.78 -39.83 -12.18
N PRO A 190 -4.29 -40.71 -11.29
CA PRO A 190 -4.72 -40.30 -9.96
C PRO A 190 -3.61 -39.68 -9.12
N ALA A 191 -2.38 -40.21 -9.19
CA ALA A 191 -1.23 -39.67 -8.47
C ALA A 191 -0.86 -38.25 -8.93
N GLY A 192 -0.92 -37.99 -10.24
CA GLY A 192 -0.72 -36.67 -10.83
C GLY A 192 -1.79 -35.67 -10.37
N ILE A 193 -3.06 -36.07 -10.37
CA ILE A 193 -4.17 -35.23 -9.90
C ILE A 193 -4.02 -34.89 -8.41
N LEU A 194 -3.73 -35.88 -7.57
CA LEU A 194 -3.57 -35.67 -6.12
C LEU A 194 -2.38 -34.76 -5.79
N SER A 195 -1.27 -34.90 -6.49
CA SER A 195 -0.09 -34.04 -6.31
C SER A 195 -0.32 -32.62 -6.83
N PHE A 196 -1.07 -32.48 -7.93
CA PHE A 196 -1.54 -31.17 -8.40
C PHE A 196 -2.46 -30.49 -7.38
N ILE A 197 -3.40 -31.22 -6.76
CA ILE A 197 -4.27 -30.69 -5.70
C ILE A 197 -3.43 -30.18 -4.52
N VAL A 198 -2.36 -30.87 -4.14
CA VAL A 198 -1.44 -30.40 -3.09
C VAL A 198 -0.75 -29.09 -3.49
N ALA A 199 -0.27 -28.99 -4.73
CA ALA A 199 0.34 -27.75 -5.23
C ALA A 199 -0.66 -26.58 -5.24
N VAL A 200 -1.91 -26.83 -5.64
CA VAL A 200 -3.00 -25.85 -5.59
C VAL A 200 -3.32 -25.43 -4.15
N GLN A 201 -3.36 -26.37 -3.20
CA GLN A 201 -3.59 -26.06 -1.78
C GLN A 201 -2.49 -25.16 -1.21
N VAL A 202 -1.22 -25.43 -1.53
CA VAL A 202 -0.09 -24.57 -1.13
C VAL A 202 -0.15 -23.21 -1.86
N GLY A 203 -0.52 -23.20 -3.14
CA GLY A 203 -0.71 -21.97 -3.90
C GLY A 203 -1.78 -21.07 -3.28
N ILE A 204 -2.93 -21.64 -2.91
CA ILE A 204 -3.99 -20.92 -2.18
C ILE A 204 -3.48 -20.46 -0.81
N ALA A 205 -2.73 -21.30 -0.08
CA ALA A 205 -2.12 -20.93 1.20
C ALA A 205 -1.17 -19.72 1.08
N ALA A 206 -0.39 -19.65 -0.01
CA ALA A 206 0.53 -18.55 -0.29
C ALA A 206 -0.16 -17.24 -0.74
N LEU A 207 -1.45 -17.31 -1.11
CA LEU A 207 -2.28 -16.13 -1.38
C LEU A 207 -2.88 -15.52 -0.09
N PHE A 208 -2.85 -16.24 1.03
CA PHE A 208 -3.25 -15.65 2.31
C PHE A 208 -2.18 -14.66 2.81
N PRO A 209 -2.58 -13.65 3.62
CA PRO A 209 -1.66 -12.66 4.16
C PRO A 209 -0.45 -13.30 4.85
N SER A 210 0.75 -12.71 4.68
CA SER A 210 2.00 -13.22 5.25
C SER A 210 1.97 -13.32 6.77
N THR A 211 1.14 -12.49 7.41
CA THR A 211 0.87 -12.47 8.84
C THR A 211 0.12 -13.70 9.37
N LEU A 212 -0.58 -14.46 8.51
CA LEU A 212 -1.35 -15.63 8.96
C LEU A 212 -0.45 -16.80 9.39
N PHE A 213 0.76 -16.87 8.84
CA PHE A 213 1.75 -17.91 9.14
C PHE A 213 3.09 -17.33 9.61
N GLY A 214 3.13 -16.03 9.85
CA GLY A 214 4.28 -15.28 10.35
C GLY A 214 4.05 -14.81 11.78
N ILE A 215 5.13 -14.47 12.48
CA ILE A 215 5.08 -13.97 13.86
C ILE A 215 5.51 -12.51 13.88
N TRP A 216 4.73 -11.66 14.56
CA TRP A 216 5.19 -10.33 14.97
C TRP A 216 6.21 -10.47 16.09
N LYS A 217 7.38 -9.85 15.90
CA LYS A 217 8.47 -9.94 16.87
C LYS A 217 8.12 -9.17 18.14
N ASP A 218 8.47 -9.75 19.29
CA ASP A 218 8.42 -9.12 20.61
C ASP A 218 7.09 -8.41 20.94
N ASP A 219 7.15 -7.13 21.28
CA ASP A 219 6.01 -6.27 21.62
C ASP A 219 5.47 -5.50 20.41
N HIS A 220 6.02 -5.72 19.20
CA HIS A 220 5.53 -5.06 17.98
C HIS A 220 4.10 -5.46 17.62
N TYR A 221 3.64 -6.63 18.10
CA TYR A 221 2.23 -6.99 17.98
C TYR A 221 1.32 -6.09 18.83
N LYS A 222 1.76 -5.67 20.01
CA LYS A 222 1.03 -4.71 20.84
C LYS A 222 0.91 -3.38 20.11
N GLU A 223 2.00 -2.91 19.51
CA GLU A 223 2.02 -1.69 18.71
C GLU A 223 1.09 -1.78 17.50
N LYS A 224 1.06 -2.93 16.80
CA LYS A 224 0.06 -3.19 15.75
C LYS A 224 -1.36 -3.05 16.27
N LEU A 225 -1.68 -3.68 17.40
CA LEU A 225 -3.02 -3.61 18.00
C LEU A 225 -3.40 -2.17 18.40
N GLU A 226 -2.44 -1.35 18.85
CA GLU A 226 -2.66 0.05 19.15
C GLU A 226 -2.94 0.87 17.88
N TRP A 227 -2.21 0.62 16.79
CA TRP A 227 -2.47 1.23 15.48
C TRP A 227 -3.82 0.78 14.89
N ASP A 228 -4.20 -0.48 15.07
CA ASP A 228 -5.51 -0.99 14.67
C ASP A 228 -6.63 -0.33 15.50
N ALA A 229 -6.46 -0.16 16.82
CA ALA A 229 -7.41 0.54 17.67
C ALA A 229 -7.55 2.03 17.28
N PHE A 230 -6.45 2.67 16.90
CA PHE A 230 -6.46 4.03 16.35
C PHE A 230 -7.16 4.09 14.98
N ALA A 231 -6.90 3.12 14.10
CA ALA A 231 -7.59 2.99 12.82
C ALA A 231 -9.10 2.80 13.02
N TYR A 232 -9.52 1.97 13.97
CA TYR A 232 -10.92 1.78 14.31
C TYR A 232 -11.57 3.08 14.81
N PHE A 233 -10.88 3.83 15.67
CA PHE A 233 -11.33 5.14 16.10
C PHE A 233 -11.51 6.11 14.92
N LEU A 234 -10.51 6.22 14.04
CA LEU A 234 -10.59 7.07 12.84
C LEU A 234 -11.62 6.60 11.81
N SER A 235 -11.98 5.32 11.83
CA SER A 235 -12.98 4.76 10.92
C SER A 235 -14.41 5.15 11.31
N ASP A 236 -14.65 5.44 12.59
CA ASP A 236 -15.96 5.74 13.17
C ASP A 236 -16.14 7.25 13.38
N LEU A 237 -16.82 7.88 12.42
CA LEU A 237 -17.12 9.30 12.44
C LEU A 237 -17.91 9.73 13.69
N ALA A 238 -18.70 8.84 14.31
CA ALA A 238 -19.48 9.19 15.50
C ALA A 238 -18.58 9.33 16.74
N LEU A 239 -17.49 8.58 16.81
CA LEU A 239 -16.49 8.67 17.87
C LEU A 239 -15.63 9.92 17.71
N ILE A 240 -15.15 10.20 16.49
CA ILE A 240 -14.30 11.38 16.23
C ILE A 240 -15.07 12.68 16.49
N ARG A 241 -16.38 12.73 16.17
CA ARG A 241 -17.25 13.89 16.43
C ARG A 241 -17.42 14.26 17.90
N GLN A 242 -17.15 13.35 18.82
CA GLN A 242 -17.23 13.62 20.26
C GLN A 242 -16.05 14.46 20.75
N TYR A 243 -14.97 14.54 19.97
CA TYR A 243 -13.82 15.37 20.26
C TYR A 243 -14.04 16.80 19.77
N SER A 244 -13.68 17.77 20.62
CA SER A 244 -13.87 19.19 20.32
C SER A 244 -12.97 19.62 19.15
N PRO A 245 -13.46 20.47 18.23
CA PRO A 245 -12.65 21.13 17.19
C PRO A 245 -11.48 21.98 17.69
N ALA A 246 -11.32 22.14 19.00
CA ALA A 246 -10.44 23.13 19.63
C ALA A 246 -8.93 22.85 19.44
N ASP A 247 -8.52 21.60 19.20
CA ASP A 247 -7.10 21.24 19.02
C ASP A 247 -6.78 20.95 17.56
N LEU A 248 -6.55 22.02 16.78
CA LEU A 248 -6.21 21.97 15.35
C LEU A 248 -4.99 21.08 15.06
N SER A 249 -4.02 21.01 15.98
CA SER A 249 -2.82 20.16 15.81
C SER A 249 -3.15 18.67 15.75
N MET A 250 -4.12 18.20 16.53
CA MET A 250 -4.54 16.78 16.55
C MET A 250 -5.17 16.38 15.21
N TRP A 251 -5.96 17.27 14.60
CA TRP A 251 -6.62 17.00 13.33
C TRP A 251 -5.64 16.88 12.16
N GLY A 252 -4.59 17.71 12.15
CA GLY A 252 -3.51 17.57 11.17
C GLY A 252 -2.77 16.25 11.30
N GLU A 253 -2.53 15.80 12.54
CA GLU A 253 -1.91 14.52 12.83
C GLU A 253 -2.80 13.32 12.47
N TRP A 254 -4.09 13.37 12.80
CA TRP A 254 -5.06 12.36 12.41
C TRP A 254 -5.23 12.27 10.91
N LEU A 255 -5.13 13.38 10.18
CA LEU A 255 -5.18 13.35 8.72
C LEU A 255 -3.94 12.67 8.14
N VAL A 256 -2.74 13.02 8.62
CA VAL A 256 -1.47 12.41 8.17
C VAL A 256 -1.47 10.89 8.41
N TYR A 257 -1.67 10.46 9.65
CA TYR A 257 -1.63 9.04 9.99
C TYR A 257 -2.89 8.29 9.53
N GLY A 258 -4.04 8.94 9.50
CA GLY A 258 -5.25 8.41 8.91
C GLY A 258 -5.07 8.14 7.41
N THR A 259 -4.42 9.04 6.67
CA THR A 259 -4.03 8.78 5.29
C THR A 259 -3.06 7.59 5.21
N ALA A 260 -2.04 7.53 6.07
CA ALA A 260 -1.11 6.38 6.09
C ALA A 260 -1.84 5.03 6.29
N LEU A 261 -2.91 5.01 7.09
CA LEU A 261 -3.75 3.84 7.36
C LEU A 261 -4.86 3.62 6.31
N GLY A 262 -4.97 4.48 5.29
CA GLY A 262 -6.03 4.39 4.27
C GLY A 262 -7.40 4.95 4.67
N LEU A 263 -7.47 5.71 5.76
CA LEU A 263 -8.67 6.33 6.29
C LEU A 263 -8.73 7.86 6.05
N GLY A 264 -7.84 8.41 5.22
CA GLY A 264 -7.74 9.85 4.92
C GLY A 264 -9.07 10.49 4.50
N ASP A 265 -9.84 9.84 3.62
CA ASP A 265 -11.16 10.32 3.18
C ASP A 265 -12.15 10.46 4.34
N ARG A 266 -12.12 9.53 5.31
CA ARG A 266 -13.02 9.55 6.47
C ARG A 266 -12.66 10.69 7.40
N VAL A 267 -11.36 10.89 7.66
CA VAL A 267 -10.87 11.98 8.52
C VAL A 267 -11.19 13.33 7.88
N GLU A 268 -10.97 13.48 6.57
CA GLU A 268 -11.33 14.69 5.83
C GLU A 268 -12.84 14.97 5.87
N ALA A 269 -13.67 13.94 5.69
CA ALA A 269 -15.12 14.06 5.82
C ALA A 269 -15.54 14.46 7.24
N ALA A 270 -14.86 13.95 8.28
CA ALA A 270 -15.11 14.36 9.66
C ALA A 270 -14.81 15.85 9.87
N MET A 271 -13.66 16.33 9.38
CA MET A 271 -13.26 17.74 9.46
C MET A 271 -14.25 18.67 8.76
N LYS A 272 -14.65 18.32 7.53
CA LYS A 272 -15.66 19.08 6.76
C LYS A 272 -16.99 19.16 7.50
N ASN A 273 -17.46 18.05 8.08
CA ASN A 273 -18.73 18.02 8.81
C ASN A 273 -18.72 18.87 10.10
N LEU A 274 -17.56 19.00 10.73
CA LEU A 274 -17.39 19.80 11.95
C LEU A 274 -17.09 21.28 11.66
N ASN A 275 -17.15 21.72 10.39
CA ASN A 275 -16.75 23.06 9.94
C ASN A 275 -15.34 23.44 10.40
N ILE A 276 -14.43 22.46 10.51
CA ILE A 276 -13.03 22.73 10.79
C ILE A 276 -12.44 23.27 9.49
N SER A 277 -12.06 24.55 9.48
CA SER A 277 -11.37 25.15 8.36
C SER A 277 -10.05 24.42 8.13
N LEU A 278 -9.99 23.59 7.09
CA LEU A 278 -8.77 22.89 6.66
C LEU A 278 -7.59 23.84 6.37
N PRO A 279 -7.81 25.09 5.88
CA PRO A 279 -6.75 26.10 5.82
C PRO A 279 -6.20 26.51 7.19
N ASP A 280 -7.03 26.52 8.25
CA ASP A 280 -6.64 26.92 9.61
C ASP A 280 -5.89 25.79 10.34
N VAL A 281 -6.12 24.53 9.95
CA VAL A 281 -5.35 23.36 10.40
C VAL A 281 -3.95 23.32 9.76
N GLY A 282 -3.72 24.11 8.70
CA GLY A 282 -2.44 24.14 8.01
C GLY A 282 -2.08 22.81 7.37
N VAL A 283 -3.07 22.04 6.90
CA VAL A 283 -2.85 20.78 6.16
C VAL A 283 -3.75 20.77 4.92
N PRO A 284 -3.21 20.50 3.71
CA PRO A 284 -4.00 20.46 2.49
C PRO A 284 -4.99 19.28 2.49
N LEU A 285 -6.06 19.39 1.70
CA LEU A 285 -7.05 18.31 1.57
C LEU A 285 -6.40 17.02 1.05
N TYR A 286 -6.71 15.89 1.69
CA TYR A 286 -6.28 14.58 1.21
C TYR A 286 -6.81 14.30 -0.21
N SER A 287 -8.06 14.69 -0.48
CA SER A 287 -8.70 14.59 -1.80
C SER A 287 -7.92 15.27 -2.93
N ASN A 288 -7.06 16.23 -2.59
CA ASN A 288 -6.23 16.95 -3.56
C ASN A 288 -4.90 16.24 -3.85
N MET A 289 -4.46 15.30 -3.00
CA MET A 289 -3.20 14.58 -3.19
C MET A 289 -3.19 13.70 -4.44
N PRO A 290 -4.21 12.86 -4.72
CA PRO A 290 -4.26 12.11 -5.98
C PRO A 290 -4.32 13.03 -7.21
N VAL A 291 -4.97 14.19 -7.09
CA VAL A 291 -5.18 15.15 -8.19
C VAL A 291 -3.87 15.80 -8.64
N ILE A 292 -2.98 16.14 -7.70
CA ILE A 292 -1.66 16.75 -8.00
C ILE A 292 -0.86 15.86 -8.96
N PHE A 293 -0.86 14.54 -8.72
CA PHE A 293 -0.01 13.59 -9.45
C PHE A 293 -0.74 12.86 -10.59
N ALA A 294 -2.06 13.03 -10.71
CA ALA A 294 -2.88 12.43 -11.76
C ALA A 294 -2.33 12.64 -13.19
N PRO A 295 -1.81 13.82 -13.59
CA PRO A 295 -1.26 14.00 -14.93
C PRO A 295 -0.07 13.08 -15.24
N ILE A 296 0.73 12.73 -14.23
CA ILE A 296 1.87 11.82 -14.36
C ILE A 296 1.35 10.37 -14.36
N ILE A 297 0.45 10.02 -13.44
CA ILE A 297 -0.07 8.66 -13.29
C ILE A 297 -0.89 8.23 -14.52
N LEU A 298 -1.75 9.10 -15.02
CA LEU A 298 -2.68 8.83 -16.14
C LEU A 298 -2.05 9.04 -17.52
N TYR A 299 -0.74 9.33 -17.59
CA TYR A 299 -0.06 9.46 -18.85
C TYR A 299 0.16 8.10 -19.51
N SER A 300 -0.46 7.90 -20.68
CA SER A 300 -0.17 6.76 -21.55
C SER A 300 0.54 7.27 -22.81
N PRO A 301 1.74 6.75 -23.14
CA PRO A 301 2.40 7.09 -24.39
C PRO A 301 1.56 6.62 -25.59
N PRO A 302 1.53 7.37 -26.70
CA PRO A 302 0.84 6.92 -27.90
C PRO A 302 1.42 5.59 -28.39
N SER A 303 0.56 4.62 -28.70
CA SER A 303 0.98 3.32 -29.24
C SER A 303 1.66 3.54 -30.59
N SER A 304 2.98 3.34 -30.65
CA SER A 304 3.69 3.29 -31.92
C SER A 304 3.25 2.03 -32.67
N GLY A 305 2.43 2.21 -33.71
CA GLY A 305 2.11 1.13 -34.65
C GLY A 305 3.38 0.69 -35.37
N GLY A 306 3.95 -0.43 -34.93
CA GLY A 306 5.11 -1.07 -35.54
C GLY A 306 5.12 -2.54 -35.16
N GLY A 307 4.81 -3.41 -36.12
CA GLY A 307 4.75 -4.85 -35.92
C GLY A 307 6.12 -5.47 -35.62
N GLY A 308 6.11 -6.52 -34.79
CA GLY A 308 7.22 -7.46 -34.66
C GLY A 308 7.74 -7.65 -33.24
N GLY A 309 7.23 -8.67 -32.55
CA GLY A 309 8.03 -9.61 -31.74
C GLY A 309 8.62 -9.16 -30.40
N LEU A 310 8.23 -9.92 -29.37
CA LEU A 310 8.91 -10.17 -28.10
C LEU A 310 8.79 -9.13 -26.97
N GLY A 311 7.95 -9.49 -25.99
CA GLY A 311 8.39 -9.59 -24.58
C GLY A 311 8.58 -8.28 -23.81
N GLY A 312 7.48 -7.68 -23.37
CA GLY A 312 7.49 -6.56 -22.42
C GLY A 312 6.16 -6.40 -21.71
N GLY A 313 5.67 -7.46 -21.07
CA GLY A 313 4.53 -7.39 -20.15
C GLY A 313 4.96 -6.72 -18.83
N GLY A 314 4.18 -5.89 -18.17
CA GLY A 314 2.83 -5.43 -18.44
C GLY A 314 2.54 -4.18 -17.63
N GLY A 315 1.79 -3.26 -18.22
CA GLY A 315 1.13 -2.18 -17.50
C GLY A 315 0.06 -2.77 -16.61
N GLY A 316 0.40 -2.95 -15.34
CA GLY A 316 -0.56 -3.27 -14.28
C GLY A 316 -1.38 -2.03 -13.94
N SER A 317 -2.68 -2.16 -14.15
CA SER A 317 -3.76 -1.25 -13.77
C SER A 317 -3.51 -0.52 -12.44
N PHE A 318 -3.41 0.81 -12.51
CA PHE A 318 -3.64 1.67 -11.35
C PHE A 318 -5.16 1.76 -11.14
N GLY A 319 -5.70 0.97 -10.21
CA GLY A 319 -7.10 1.09 -9.85
C GLY A 319 -7.66 -0.10 -9.07
N GLY A 320 -8.23 0.19 -7.90
CA GLY A 320 -9.34 -0.58 -7.34
C GLY A 320 -9.06 -1.37 -6.06
N GLY A 321 -8.68 -0.71 -4.98
CA GLY A 321 -8.88 -1.23 -3.63
C GLY A 321 -10.38 -1.25 -3.30
N GLY A 322 -11.06 -2.36 -3.62
CA GLY A 322 -12.45 -2.59 -3.31
C GLY A 322 -12.60 -3.22 -1.93
N GLY A 323 -13.23 -2.50 -1.01
CA GLY A 323 -13.48 -2.93 0.36
C GLY A 323 -14.38 -4.16 0.47
N PHE A 324 -14.02 -5.06 1.38
CA PHE A 324 -14.88 -6.13 1.86
C PHE A 324 -15.99 -5.55 2.73
N GLY A 325 -17.19 -5.42 2.17
CA GLY A 325 -18.42 -5.20 2.90
C GLY A 325 -18.98 -6.53 3.37
N GLY A 326 -18.84 -6.81 4.67
CA GLY A 326 -19.56 -7.90 5.33
C GLY A 326 -21.01 -7.54 5.65
N GLY A 327 -21.82 -8.58 5.83
CA GLY A 327 -23.05 -8.52 6.64
C GLY A 327 -24.36 -8.53 5.84
N GLY A 328 -25.12 -9.62 5.99
CA GLY A 328 -26.47 -9.73 5.46
C GLY A 328 -27.17 -11.04 5.83
N VAL A 329 -27.26 -11.33 7.13
CA VAL A 329 -28.22 -12.30 7.69
C VAL A 329 -29.61 -11.67 7.63
N GLY A 330 -30.62 -12.40 7.13
CA GLY A 330 -32.03 -12.09 7.43
C GLY A 330 -33.09 -12.50 6.39
N GLY A 331 -33.91 -13.50 6.76
CA GLY A 331 -35.29 -13.75 6.30
C GLY A 331 -35.43 -14.36 4.89
N ARG A 332 -36.08 -15.51 4.69
CA ARG A 332 -37.22 -16.14 5.36
C ARG A 332 -37.12 -17.65 5.23
#